data_AF-A0A8T6UZJ7-F1
#
_entry.id   AF-A0A8T6UZJ7-F1
#
_cell.length_a   1.000
_cell.length_b   1.000
_cell.length_c   1.000
_cell.angle_alpha   90.00
_cell.angle_beta   90.00
_cell.angle_gamma   90.00
#
_symmetry.space_group_name_H-M   'P 1'
#
loop_
_entity.id
_entity.type
_entity.pdbx_description
1 polymer ?
#
loop_
_entity_poly.entity_id
_entity_poly.type
_entity_poly.pdbx_seq_one_letter_code
_entity_poly.pdbx_strand_id
1 'polypeptide(L)'
;MRSIEKVDTAIWEIPQDFRRYMRSPARLYMTESLVRNTEDGAIQQAINMTSLPGIVKYSIGLPDMHWGYGFPIGGVAAFDPENGGVISPGGVGFDINCGVRHLTSNLTLDDVQGKLQEVLSAFKEYIPAGVGRTGLVHLNVNEIDEVAKNGAEWAVEKGYGRREDLKHIEDGGNFPNADPEKVSRKAKQRGQDQLGTLGSGNHYIELEVVEEIYDEQIAKRMGVVQEGQVDLMIHTGSRGFGHQICTDYVKHRFPRAAKKYGIELRDKQLACAPFNSEDGQAYYKALNCGINYAFANRQILMHFARKALRETLGSDAKFDLLYGVCHNTAKLEEHTVDGVTKELVVHRKGATRGFGPGRKEVPEDFRDIGQPVLVGGTMQTGSRILIGTDTSMKEVFGSAVHGAGRTMSRTSAKHKYWGGDVKERMRSSGIMVDSANPAVLAEEAKGAYKDVDEVVDAAEKIGLTRKIFSTRPVVVWKG
;
A
#
# COMPACT_ATOMS: atom_id res chain seq x y z
N MET A 1 -13.01 -25.36 1.12
CA MET A 1 -13.08 -25.78 2.54
C MET A 1 -12.56 -27.18 2.83
N ARG A 2 -12.82 -28.24 2.03
CA ARG A 2 -12.37 -29.62 2.36
C ARG A 2 -10.84 -29.83 2.46
N SER A 3 -10.03 -28.87 2.02
CA SER A 3 -8.55 -28.93 2.01
C SER A 3 -7.88 -27.80 2.80
N ILE A 4 -8.67 -27.01 3.53
CA ILE A 4 -8.15 -25.92 4.37
C ILE A 4 -8.22 -26.42 5.81
N GLU A 5 -7.07 -26.59 6.42
CA GLU A 5 -6.91 -27.11 7.77
C GLU A 5 -6.69 -25.96 8.75
N LYS A 6 -7.35 -26.01 9.91
CA LYS A 6 -7.11 -25.02 10.96
C LYS A 6 -5.85 -25.42 11.72
N VAL A 7 -4.84 -24.56 11.72
CA VAL A 7 -3.56 -24.80 12.41
C VAL A 7 -3.55 -24.13 13.78
N ASP A 8 -4.18 -22.95 13.88
CA ASP A 8 -4.31 -22.22 15.15
C ASP A 8 -5.51 -21.25 15.10
N THR A 9 -5.64 -20.41 16.11
CA THR A 9 -6.59 -19.32 16.22
C THR A 9 -6.38 -18.33 15.08
N ALA A 10 -7.37 -18.27 14.17
CA ALA A 10 -7.33 -17.44 12.97
C ALA A 10 -6.14 -17.74 12.03
N ILE A 11 -5.61 -18.97 12.08
CA ILE A 11 -4.54 -19.43 11.19
C ILE A 11 -4.99 -20.73 10.53
N TRP A 12 -4.92 -20.74 9.20
CA TRP A 12 -5.35 -21.85 8.36
C TRP A 12 -4.27 -22.19 7.35
N GLU A 13 -4.17 -23.46 6.99
CA GLU A 13 -3.17 -23.96 6.06
C GLU A 13 -3.82 -24.82 4.98
N ILE A 14 -3.25 -24.73 3.78
CA ILE A 14 -3.47 -25.67 2.70
C ILE A 14 -2.17 -26.46 2.59
N PRO A 15 -2.18 -27.75 2.97
CA PRO A 15 -0.97 -28.58 3.02
C PRO A 15 -0.22 -28.61 1.70
N GLN A 16 1.11 -28.73 1.77
CA GLN A 16 1.96 -28.80 0.58
C GLN A 16 1.61 -30.00 -0.33
N ASP A 17 1.15 -31.12 0.22
CA ASP A 17 0.77 -32.30 -0.54
C ASP A 17 -0.61 -32.20 -1.20
N PHE A 18 -1.37 -31.12 -0.95
CA PHE A 18 -2.68 -30.88 -1.57
C PHE A 18 -2.61 -30.87 -3.12
N ARG A 19 -1.51 -30.34 -3.70
CA ARG A 19 -1.22 -30.44 -5.13
C ARG A 19 0.25 -30.78 -5.34
N ARG A 20 0.52 -31.72 -6.26
CA ARG A 20 1.88 -32.18 -6.60
C ARG A 20 2.88 -31.08 -6.98
N TYR A 21 2.41 -29.92 -7.41
CA TYR A 21 3.26 -28.81 -7.84
C TYR A 21 3.65 -27.84 -6.72
N MET A 22 3.03 -27.95 -5.54
CA MET A 22 3.29 -27.01 -4.45
C MET A 22 4.65 -27.32 -3.84
N ARG A 23 5.47 -26.28 -3.70
CA ARG A 23 6.81 -26.36 -3.10
C ARG A 23 6.79 -26.01 -1.61
N SER A 24 5.68 -25.46 -1.14
CA SER A 24 5.42 -25.06 0.24
C SER A 24 3.91 -25.12 0.52
N PRO A 25 3.48 -25.12 1.78
CA PRO A 25 2.08 -24.89 2.14
C PRO A 25 1.64 -23.47 1.78
N ALA A 26 0.32 -23.26 1.67
CA ALA A 26 -0.26 -21.92 1.66
C ALA A 26 -0.87 -21.61 3.03
N ARG A 27 -0.56 -20.46 3.61
CA ARG A 27 -0.98 -20.05 4.96
C ARG A 27 -1.90 -18.84 4.90
N LEU A 28 -3.08 -18.94 5.51
CA LEU A 28 -4.08 -17.87 5.60
C LEU A 28 -4.21 -17.40 7.05
N TYR A 29 -3.96 -16.11 7.27
CA TYR A 29 -4.07 -15.44 8.56
C TYR A 29 -5.39 -14.68 8.59
N MET A 30 -6.46 -15.34 9.03
CA MET A 30 -7.84 -14.90 8.88
C MET A 30 -8.74 -15.53 9.93
N THR A 31 -9.73 -14.78 10.43
CA THR A 31 -10.83 -15.39 11.21
C THR A 31 -11.63 -16.37 10.35
N GLU A 32 -12.40 -17.26 10.99
CA GLU A 32 -13.24 -18.21 10.25
C GLU A 32 -14.24 -17.52 9.31
N SER A 33 -14.82 -16.40 9.75
CA SER A 33 -15.68 -15.54 8.93
C SER A 33 -14.97 -15.07 7.66
N LEU A 34 -13.77 -14.49 7.82
CA LEU A 34 -12.98 -14.01 6.68
C LEU A 34 -12.59 -15.13 5.72
N VAL A 35 -12.22 -16.32 6.21
CA VAL A 35 -11.93 -17.46 5.33
C VAL A 35 -13.16 -17.87 4.53
N ARG A 36 -14.32 -17.97 5.16
CA ARG A 36 -15.58 -18.36 4.50
C ARG A 36 -16.02 -17.35 3.44
N ASN A 37 -15.74 -16.07 3.65
CA ASN A 37 -16.13 -14.97 2.76
C ASN A 37 -15.06 -14.63 1.71
N THR A 38 -13.88 -15.24 1.77
CA THR A 38 -12.82 -15.03 0.78
C THR A 38 -13.12 -15.83 -0.49
N GLU A 39 -12.99 -15.16 -1.64
CA GLU A 39 -13.26 -15.75 -2.95
C GLU A 39 -12.36 -16.98 -3.22
N ASP A 40 -12.93 -18.07 -3.73
CA ASP A 40 -12.18 -19.29 -4.10
C ASP A 40 -11.03 -18.98 -5.09
N GLY A 41 -11.23 -18.00 -5.97
CA GLY A 41 -10.20 -17.53 -6.90
C GLY A 41 -8.97 -16.93 -6.20
N ALA A 42 -9.17 -16.19 -5.11
CA ALA A 42 -8.07 -15.64 -4.30
C ALA A 42 -7.32 -16.75 -3.57
N ILE A 43 -8.04 -17.73 -3.02
CA ILE A 43 -7.45 -18.92 -2.40
C ILE A 43 -6.64 -19.72 -3.43
N GLN A 44 -7.17 -19.89 -4.65
CA GLN A 44 -6.45 -20.56 -5.73
C GLN A 44 -5.18 -19.80 -6.15
N GLN A 45 -5.17 -18.46 -6.09
CA GLN A 45 -3.97 -17.67 -6.33
C GLN A 45 -2.91 -17.90 -5.26
N ALA A 46 -3.30 -17.95 -3.98
CA ALA A 46 -2.39 -18.29 -2.88
C ALA A 46 -1.79 -19.69 -3.06
N ILE A 47 -2.59 -20.68 -3.49
CA ILE A 47 -2.09 -22.02 -3.84
C ILE A 47 -1.11 -21.95 -5.02
N ASN A 48 -1.45 -21.23 -6.09
CA ASN A 48 -0.59 -21.15 -7.27
C ASN A 48 0.77 -20.50 -6.96
N MET A 49 0.84 -19.53 -6.04
CA MET A 49 2.12 -18.92 -5.60
C MET A 49 3.11 -19.95 -5.06
N THR A 50 2.62 -21.00 -4.37
CA THR A 50 3.49 -22.06 -3.81
C THR A 50 4.26 -22.84 -4.87
N SER A 51 3.87 -22.77 -6.14
CA SER A 51 4.59 -23.47 -7.21
C SER A 51 5.88 -22.75 -7.63
N LEU A 52 6.07 -21.50 -7.22
CA LEU A 52 7.16 -20.65 -7.67
C LEU A 52 8.50 -21.08 -7.04
N PRO A 53 9.59 -21.17 -7.83
CA PRO A 53 10.90 -21.59 -7.33
C PRO A 53 11.43 -20.70 -6.20
N GLY A 54 12.07 -21.34 -5.22
CA GLY A 54 12.73 -20.66 -4.10
C GLY A 54 11.79 -20.00 -3.09
N ILE A 55 10.48 -20.28 -3.12
CA ILE A 55 9.54 -19.78 -2.09
C ILE A 55 9.95 -20.31 -0.71
N VAL A 56 9.86 -19.43 0.30
CA VAL A 56 10.32 -19.70 1.67
C VAL A 56 9.13 -19.75 2.63
N LYS A 57 9.11 -20.75 3.51
CA LYS A 57 8.02 -21.11 4.44
C LYS A 57 6.68 -21.37 3.74
N TYR A 58 5.97 -20.33 3.33
CA TYR A 58 4.59 -20.39 2.84
C TYR A 58 4.34 -19.36 1.73
N SER A 59 3.30 -19.57 0.91
CA SER A 59 2.55 -18.44 0.37
C SER A 59 1.60 -17.91 1.44
N ILE A 60 1.42 -16.60 1.54
CA ILE A 60 0.72 -15.98 2.66
C ILE A 60 -0.48 -15.17 2.15
N GLY A 61 -1.64 -15.39 2.77
CA GLY A 61 -2.84 -14.57 2.64
C GLY A 61 -3.17 -13.87 3.95
N LEU A 62 -3.15 -12.53 3.95
CA LEU A 62 -3.52 -11.68 5.10
C LEU A 62 -5.04 -11.48 5.19
N PRO A 63 -5.58 -10.96 6.30
CA PRO A 63 -7.03 -10.79 6.51
C PRO A 63 -7.81 -10.10 5.38
N ASP A 64 -7.17 -9.15 4.70
CA ASP A 64 -7.71 -8.36 3.58
C ASP A 64 -7.57 -9.04 2.21
N MET A 65 -7.15 -10.32 2.17
CA MET A 65 -6.88 -11.02 0.92
C MET A 65 -8.11 -11.11 0.02
N HIS A 66 -7.92 -10.81 -1.27
CA HIS A 66 -8.94 -10.93 -2.31
C HIS A 66 -8.29 -11.11 -3.69
N TRP A 67 -9.11 -11.38 -4.70
CA TRP A 67 -8.63 -11.72 -6.04
C TRP A 67 -7.79 -10.60 -6.66
N GLY A 68 -6.65 -10.98 -7.24
CA GLY A 68 -5.72 -10.08 -7.90
C GLY A 68 -5.27 -10.57 -9.27
N TYR A 69 -4.14 -10.04 -9.74
CA TYR A 69 -3.45 -10.50 -10.95
C TYR A 69 -2.28 -11.43 -10.61
N GLY A 70 -2.43 -12.75 -10.83
CA GLY A 70 -1.44 -13.76 -10.49
C GLY A 70 -1.38 -14.05 -9.00
N PHE A 71 -0.86 -13.08 -8.22
CA PHE A 71 -0.91 -13.09 -6.76
C PHE A 71 -2.23 -12.43 -6.30
N PRO A 72 -2.83 -12.91 -5.18
CA PRO A 72 -3.93 -12.21 -4.57
C PRO A 72 -3.45 -10.86 -4.02
N ILE A 73 -4.34 -9.88 -3.96
CA ILE A 73 -4.12 -8.67 -3.15
C ILE A 73 -4.31 -9.09 -1.68
N GLY A 74 -3.56 -8.54 -0.72
CA GLY A 74 -3.42 -9.11 0.63
C GLY A 74 -2.42 -10.27 0.67
N GLY A 75 -1.63 -10.45 -0.39
CA GLY A 75 -0.70 -11.56 -0.56
C GLY A 75 0.73 -11.18 -0.20
N VAL A 76 1.43 -12.10 0.47
CA VAL A 76 2.88 -12.02 0.76
C VAL A 76 3.56 -13.32 0.33
N ALA A 77 4.75 -13.21 -0.26
CA ALA A 77 5.65 -14.35 -0.45
C ALA A 77 7.10 -13.88 -0.40
N ALA A 78 7.95 -14.66 0.27
CA ALA A 78 9.38 -14.45 0.29
C ALA A 78 10.08 -15.51 -0.56
N PHE A 79 11.06 -15.09 -1.35
CA PHE A 79 11.84 -15.97 -2.21
C PHE A 79 13.33 -15.84 -1.89
N ASP A 80 14.04 -16.96 -1.79
CA ASP A 80 15.47 -17.04 -1.50
C ASP A 80 16.28 -16.95 -2.81
N PRO A 81 16.96 -15.82 -3.11
CA PRO A 81 17.72 -15.66 -4.36
C PRO A 81 18.78 -16.73 -4.60
N GLU A 82 19.41 -17.21 -3.54
CA GLU A 82 20.49 -18.20 -3.60
C GLU A 82 19.96 -19.59 -3.93
N ASN A 83 18.66 -19.83 -3.68
CA ASN A 83 17.98 -21.09 -3.97
C ASN A 83 17.01 -20.96 -5.16
N GLY A 84 17.38 -20.14 -6.15
CA GLY A 84 16.62 -19.96 -7.39
C GLY A 84 15.32 -19.17 -7.21
N GLY A 85 15.22 -18.39 -6.14
CA GLY A 85 14.12 -17.49 -5.84
C GLY A 85 13.81 -16.54 -6.98
N VAL A 86 12.52 -16.24 -7.16
CA VAL A 86 12.03 -15.48 -8.30
C VAL A 86 11.58 -14.08 -7.91
N ILE A 87 11.50 -13.20 -8.90
CA ILE A 87 10.79 -11.94 -8.81
C ILE A 87 9.62 -11.94 -9.81
N SER A 88 8.44 -11.52 -9.36
CA SER A 88 7.24 -11.43 -10.19
C SER A 88 6.58 -10.05 -10.07
N PRO A 89 6.33 -9.33 -11.17
CA PRO A 89 5.56 -8.09 -11.14
C PRO A 89 4.12 -8.33 -10.71
N GLY A 90 3.57 -9.52 -10.99
CA GLY A 90 2.25 -9.93 -10.51
C GLY A 90 2.18 -9.99 -8.98
N GLY A 91 3.30 -10.28 -8.31
CA GLY A 91 3.43 -10.27 -6.84
C GLY A 91 3.75 -8.91 -6.23
N VAL A 92 4.02 -7.90 -7.05
CA VAL A 92 4.13 -6.49 -6.62
C VAL A 92 2.81 -5.76 -6.85
N GLY A 93 2.19 -5.96 -8.01
CA GLY A 93 1.03 -5.20 -8.46
C GLY A 93 1.39 -4.14 -9.51
N PHE A 94 0.37 -3.67 -10.23
CA PHE A 94 0.55 -2.70 -11.31
C PHE A 94 0.92 -1.32 -10.78
N ASP A 95 0.26 -0.85 -9.74
CA ASP A 95 0.63 0.40 -9.10
C ASP A 95 1.76 0.17 -8.09
N ILE A 96 2.98 0.15 -8.63
CA ILE A 96 4.22 0.01 -7.86
C ILE A 96 4.26 1.09 -6.77
N ASN A 97 4.58 0.68 -5.55
CA ASN A 97 4.64 1.56 -4.39
C ASN A 97 3.37 2.41 -4.24
N CYS A 98 2.19 1.87 -4.59
CA CYS A 98 0.96 2.36 -3.99
C CYS A 98 1.11 2.27 -2.47
N GLY A 99 0.69 3.32 -1.77
CA GLY A 99 0.94 3.45 -0.35
C GLY A 99 0.28 4.69 0.24
N VAL A 100 0.45 4.84 1.54
CA VAL A 100 -0.24 5.82 2.36
C VAL A 100 0.76 6.67 3.13
N ARG A 101 0.39 7.93 3.38
CA ARG A 101 1.04 8.81 4.36
C ARG A 101 0.00 9.32 5.32
N HIS A 102 0.35 9.32 6.59
CA HIS A 102 -0.47 9.88 7.66
C HIS A 102 0.25 11.06 8.28
N LEU A 103 -0.44 12.19 8.39
CA LEU A 103 0.07 13.38 9.05
C LEU A 103 -0.81 13.72 10.25
N THR A 104 -0.19 14.09 11.36
CA THR A 104 -0.88 14.57 12.56
C THR A 104 -0.86 16.08 12.63
N SER A 105 -1.88 16.68 13.22
CA SER A 105 -1.96 18.14 13.37
C SER A 105 -2.10 18.61 14.80
N ASN A 106 -1.94 19.92 14.99
CA ASN A 106 -2.26 20.61 16.24
C ASN A 106 -3.73 21.07 16.33
N LEU A 107 -4.60 20.60 15.42
CA LEU A 107 -6.00 21.03 15.32
C LEU A 107 -6.94 19.96 15.85
N THR A 108 -8.14 20.41 16.21
CA THR A 108 -9.27 19.59 16.63
C THR A 108 -10.43 19.73 15.66
N LEU A 109 -11.45 18.88 15.80
CA LEU A 109 -12.67 18.98 15.00
C LEU A 109 -13.32 20.38 15.12
N ASP A 110 -13.33 20.96 16.32
CA ASP A 110 -13.92 22.28 16.56
C ASP A 110 -13.20 23.39 15.75
N ASP A 111 -11.89 23.25 15.52
CA ASP A 111 -11.10 24.19 14.73
C ASP A 111 -11.45 24.16 13.22
N VAL A 112 -12.02 23.04 12.73
CA VAL A 112 -12.22 22.80 11.29
C VAL A 112 -13.69 22.67 10.87
N GLN A 113 -14.62 22.40 11.79
CA GLN A 113 -16.01 22.03 11.48
C GLN A 113 -16.73 23.07 10.60
N GLY A 114 -16.45 24.36 10.79
CA GLY A 114 -17.01 25.45 9.98
C GLY A 114 -16.34 25.68 8.61
N LYS A 115 -15.29 24.91 8.29
CA LYS A 115 -14.44 25.12 7.11
C LYS A 115 -14.29 23.89 6.20
N LEU A 116 -15.04 22.82 6.46
CA LEU A 116 -14.87 21.53 5.77
C LEU A 116 -15.11 21.63 4.25
N GLN A 117 -16.04 22.47 3.82
CA GLN A 117 -16.35 22.67 2.40
C GLN A 117 -15.27 23.50 1.69
N GLU A 118 -14.65 24.44 2.39
CA GLU A 118 -13.50 25.22 1.94
C GLU A 118 -12.26 24.34 1.83
N VAL A 119 -12.00 23.47 2.80
CA VAL A 119 -10.91 22.48 2.74
C VAL A 119 -11.11 21.56 1.53
N LEU A 120 -12.31 21.04 1.30
CA LEU A 120 -12.60 20.21 0.13
C LEU A 120 -12.35 20.98 -1.18
N SER A 121 -12.76 22.24 -1.25
CA SER A 121 -12.52 23.10 -2.41
C SER A 121 -11.03 23.32 -2.66
N ALA A 122 -10.26 23.57 -1.60
CA ALA A 122 -8.82 23.75 -1.69
C ALA A 122 -8.10 22.46 -2.09
N PHE A 123 -8.52 21.29 -1.60
CA PHE A 123 -8.00 20.01 -2.10
C PHE A 123 -8.25 19.83 -3.59
N LYS A 124 -9.44 20.17 -4.10
CA LYS A 124 -9.74 20.08 -5.54
C LYS A 124 -8.85 20.99 -6.38
N GLU A 125 -8.48 22.14 -5.86
CA GLU A 125 -7.60 23.11 -6.53
C GLU A 125 -6.14 22.66 -6.53
N TYR A 126 -5.63 22.28 -5.36
CA TYR A 126 -4.20 22.01 -5.14
C TYR A 126 -3.78 20.57 -5.40
N ILE A 127 -4.73 19.62 -5.43
CA ILE A 127 -4.48 18.19 -5.53
C ILE A 127 -5.13 17.64 -6.81
N PRO A 128 -4.43 17.71 -7.97
CA PRO A 128 -4.97 17.19 -9.22
C PRO A 128 -5.27 15.70 -9.13
N ALA A 129 -6.49 15.33 -9.51
CA ALA A 129 -6.98 13.96 -9.41
C ALA A 129 -7.84 13.63 -10.64
N GLY A 130 -7.85 12.37 -11.07
CA GLY A 130 -8.44 11.90 -12.34
C GLY A 130 -7.49 11.13 -13.24
N VAL A 131 -8.05 10.31 -14.13
CA VAL A 131 -7.30 9.64 -15.20
C VAL A 131 -6.78 10.67 -16.20
N GLY A 132 -5.48 10.63 -16.52
CA GLY A 132 -4.88 11.47 -17.55
C GLY A 132 -4.67 12.93 -17.15
N ARG A 133 -4.76 13.26 -15.86
CA ARG A 133 -4.53 14.61 -15.36
C ARG A 133 -3.04 14.91 -15.24
N THR A 134 -2.71 16.17 -15.50
CA THR A 134 -1.35 16.70 -15.35
C THR A 134 -1.16 17.27 -13.95
N GLY A 135 0.01 17.04 -13.36
CA GLY A 135 0.40 17.62 -12.07
C GLY A 135 0.75 19.10 -12.18
N LEU A 136 0.94 19.74 -11.03
CA LEU A 136 1.44 21.11 -10.96
C LEU A 136 2.95 21.20 -11.27
N VAL A 137 3.64 20.06 -11.22
CA VAL A 137 5.07 19.93 -11.51
C VAL A 137 5.24 19.39 -12.93
N HIS A 138 5.98 20.12 -13.76
CA HIS A 138 6.29 19.71 -15.13
C HIS A 138 7.74 19.26 -15.20
N LEU A 139 7.97 18.00 -15.56
CA LEU A 139 9.30 17.42 -15.70
C LEU A 139 9.74 17.42 -17.16
N ASN A 140 11.01 17.75 -17.41
CA ASN A 140 11.64 17.35 -18.65
C ASN A 140 12.11 15.87 -18.61
N VAL A 141 12.60 15.35 -19.75
CA VAL A 141 13.03 13.95 -19.91
C VAL A 141 14.20 13.57 -19.00
N ASN A 142 15.07 14.50 -18.63
CA ASN A 142 16.19 14.21 -17.73
C ASN A 142 15.74 14.25 -16.27
N GLU A 143 14.79 15.11 -15.91
CA GLU A 143 14.30 15.23 -14.54
C GLU A 143 13.53 14.00 -14.08
N ILE A 144 12.84 13.29 -14.97
CA ILE A 144 12.17 12.04 -14.59
C ILE A 144 13.17 10.93 -14.19
N ASP A 145 14.36 10.92 -14.77
CA ASP A 145 15.41 9.96 -14.40
C ASP A 145 15.98 10.30 -13.02
N GLU A 146 16.13 11.60 -12.71
CA GLU A 146 16.51 12.06 -11.38
C GLU A 146 15.44 11.75 -10.32
N VAL A 147 14.16 11.96 -10.62
CA VAL A 147 13.03 11.53 -9.76
C VAL A 147 13.07 10.02 -9.52
N ALA A 148 13.29 9.24 -10.58
CA ALA A 148 13.35 7.79 -10.51
C ALA A 148 14.56 7.27 -9.71
N LYS A 149 15.65 8.05 -9.61
CA LYS A 149 16.82 7.70 -8.79
C LYS A 149 16.69 8.14 -7.34
N ASN A 150 16.16 9.34 -7.11
CA ASN A 150 16.30 10.03 -5.84
C ASN A 150 14.98 10.16 -5.05
N GLY A 151 13.85 9.83 -5.66
CA GLY A 151 12.56 9.73 -4.96
C GLY A 151 12.14 10.98 -4.20
N ALA A 152 11.72 10.82 -2.94
CA ALA A 152 11.26 11.94 -2.10
C ALA A 152 12.38 12.96 -1.80
N GLU A 153 13.64 12.53 -1.81
CA GLU A 153 14.78 13.42 -1.60
C GLU A 153 14.87 14.48 -2.70
N TRP A 154 14.71 14.08 -3.97
CA TRP A 154 14.62 15.02 -5.09
C TRP A 154 13.49 16.04 -4.89
N ALA A 155 12.33 15.59 -4.42
CA ALA A 155 11.20 16.47 -4.19
C ALA A 155 11.51 17.51 -3.10
N VAL A 156 12.14 17.09 -1.99
CA VAL A 156 12.57 18.01 -0.93
C VAL A 156 13.61 19.01 -1.43
N GLU A 157 14.61 18.57 -2.22
CA GLU A 157 15.62 19.45 -2.81
C GLU A 157 15.04 20.48 -3.78
N LYS A 158 13.92 20.15 -4.44
CA LYS A 158 13.15 21.07 -5.28
C LYS A 158 12.18 21.97 -4.51
N GLY A 159 12.19 21.92 -3.17
CA GLY A 159 11.36 22.75 -2.30
C GLY A 159 10.00 22.14 -1.92
N TYR A 160 9.74 20.89 -2.30
CA TYR A 160 8.49 20.21 -1.97
C TYR A 160 8.59 19.48 -0.63
N GLY A 161 8.29 20.21 0.45
CA GLY A 161 8.21 19.70 1.81
C GLY A 161 9.46 20.01 2.61
N ARG A 162 9.79 19.19 3.60
CA ARG A 162 10.83 19.47 4.59
C ARG A 162 11.82 18.32 4.68
N ARG A 163 13.06 18.61 5.08
CA ARG A 163 14.10 17.57 5.24
C ARG A 163 13.74 16.58 6.35
N GLU A 164 13.05 17.02 7.42
CA GLU A 164 12.59 16.11 8.47
C GLU A 164 11.58 15.05 7.97
N ASP A 165 10.80 15.34 6.92
CA ASP A 165 9.82 14.41 6.38
C ASP A 165 10.49 13.09 5.95
N LEU A 166 11.73 13.15 5.45
CA LEU A 166 12.45 11.97 4.98
C LEU A 166 12.69 10.93 6.08
N LYS A 167 12.76 11.34 7.35
CA LYS A 167 12.99 10.42 8.48
C LYS A 167 11.82 9.48 8.72
N HIS A 168 10.61 9.90 8.37
CA HIS A 168 9.36 9.18 8.60
C HIS A 168 8.77 8.60 7.32
N ILE A 169 9.56 8.45 6.27
CA ILE A 169 9.17 7.70 5.08
C ILE A 169 9.90 6.37 5.10
N GLU A 170 9.20 5.29 4.79
CA GLU A 170 9.80 3.98 4.58
C GLU A 170 11.02 4.07 3.65
N ASP A 171 12.16 3.53 4.11
CA ASP A 171 13.47 3.60 3.45
C ASP A 171 13.96 5.02 3.14
N GLY A 172 13.57 6.01 3.96
CA GLY A 172 13.94 7.41 3.75
C GLY A 172 13.27 8.06 2.54
N GLY A 173 12.35 7.36 1.87
CA GLY A 173 11.75 7.80 0.62
C GLY A 173 12.68 7.77 -0.60
N ASN A 174 13.83 7.10 -0.48
CA ASN A 174 14.81 6.91 -1.54
C ASN A 174 15.33 5.46 -1.48
N PHE A 175 14.81 4.62 -2.37
CA PHE A 175 15.18 3.21 -2.46
C PHE A 175 16.35 3.01 -3.42
N PRO A 176 17.41 2.30 -3.02
CA PRO A 176 18.65 2.20 -3.79
C PRO A 176 18.51 1.32 -5.03
N ASN A 177 19.57 1.28 -5.86
CA ASN A 177 19.68 0.43 -7.04
C ASN A 177 18.61 0.67 -8.11
N ALA A 178 18.03 1.87 -8.16
CA ALA A 178 17.17 2.30 -9.25
C ALA A 178 17.99 2.59 -10.51
N ASP A 179 17.53 2.09 -11.67
CA ASP A 179 18.19 2.29 -12.96
C ASP A 179 17.18 2.72 -14.03
N PRO A 180 17.12 4.04 -14.34
CA PRO A 180 16.20 4.57 -15.34
C PRO A 180 16.42 4.04 -16.76
N GLU A 181 17.56 3.42 -17.07
CA GLU A 181 17.77 2.75 -18.37
C GLU A 181 16.93 1.47 -18.50
N LYS A 182 16.51 0.87 -17.38
CA LYS A 182 15.64 -0.32 -17.36
C LYS A 182 14.16 0.04 -17.44
N VAL A 183 13.84 1.34 -17.51
CA VAL A 183 12.48 1.88 -17.64
C VAL A 183 12.23 2.29 -19.09
N SER A 184 11.11 1.82 -19.66
CA SER A 184 10.78 2.13 -21.06
C SER A 184 10.49 3.62 -21.28
N ARG A 185 10.75 4.11 -22.49
CA ARG A 185 10.34 5.45 -22.91
C ARG A 185 8.86 5.72 -22.68
N LYS A 186 8.00 4.72 -22.91
CA LYS A 186 6.56 4.82 -22.70
C LYS A 186 6.21 5.02 -21.23
N ALA A 187 6.89 4.34 -20.31
CA ALA A 187 6.69 4.55 -18.88
C ALA A 187 7.08 5.97 -18.48
N LYS A 188 8.25 6.44 -18.94
CA LYS A 188 8.72 7.81 -18.71
C LYS A 188 7.71 8.84 -19.23
N GLN A 189 7.25 8.72 -20.47
CA GLN A 189 6.24 9.61 -21.05
C GLN A 189 4.95 9.65 -20.24
N ARG A 190 4.45 8.50 -19.76
CA ARG A 190 3.26 8.47 -18.89
C ARG A 190 3.50 9.10 -17.53
N GLY A 191 4.71 9.04 -17.00
CA GLY A 191 5.08 9.62 -15.71
C GLY A 191 5.37 11.12 -15.75
N GLN A 192 5.80 11.66 -16.89
CA GLN A 192 6.18 13.08 -17.02
C GLN A 192 5.06 14.02 -16.58
N ASP A 193 3.85 13.76 -17.07
CA ASP A 193 2.70 14.62 -16.77
C ASP A 193 2.05 14.28 -15.43
N GLN A 194 2.31 13.11 -14.84
CA GLN A 194 1.52 12.60 -13.72
C GLN A 194 2.14 12.82 -12.34
N LEU A 195 3.34 13.40 -12.26
CA LEU A 195 4.00 13.63 -10.98
C LEU A 195 3.28 14.74 -10.20
N GLY A 196 3.01 14.52 -8.91
CA GLY A 196 2.21 15.42 -8.10
C GLY A 196 0.70 15.31 -8.37
N THR A 197 0.23 14.12 -8.76
CA THR A 197 -1.20 13.84 -8.96
C THR A 197 -1.66 12.70 -8.07
N LEU A 198 -2.89 12.80 -7.59
CA LEU A 198 -3.48 11.78 -6.72
C LEU A 198 -3.83 10.51 -7.49
N GLY A 199 -4.43 10.66 -8.66
CA GLY A 199 -4.78 9.55 -9.52
C GLY A 199 -6.24 9.20 -9.55
N SER A 200 -6.59 7.91 -9.53
CA SER A 200 -7.99 7.44 -9.60
C SER A 200 -8.16 6.11 -8.88
N GLY A 201 -9.39 5.62 -8.75
CA GLY A 201 -9.69 4.35 -8.10
C GLY A 201 -9.70 4.49 -6.57
N ASN A 202 -8.93 3.66 -5.86
CA ASN A 202 -8.88 3.72 -4.41
C ASN A 202 -8.00 4.86 -3.87
N HIS A 203 -7.45 5.73 -4.73
CA HIS A 203 -6.63 6.86 -4.29
C HIS A 203 -7.50 8.01 -3.73
N TYR A 204 -7.01 8.66 -2.68
CA TYR A 204 -7.71 9.73 -1.98
C TYR A 204 -6.74 10.63 -1.20
N ILE A 205 -7.22 11.83 -0.88
CA ILE A 205 -6.75 12.61 0.27
C ILE A 205 -7.93 12.81 1.21
N GLU A 206 -7.72 12.52 2.49
CA GLU A 206 -8.76 12.54 3.51
C GLU A 206 -8.31 13.37 4.71
N LEU A 207 -9.11 14.36 5.09
CA LEU A 207 -9.01 14.98 6.40
C LEU A 207 -9.82 14.11 7.35
N GLU A 208 -9.17 13.60 8.39
CA GLU A 208 -9.73 12.64 9.32
C GLU A 208 -9.72 13.20 10.74
N VAL A 209 -10.52 12.60 11.62
CA VAL A 209 -10.59 12.92 13.04
C VAL A 209 -10.26 11.66 13.81
N VAL A 210 -9.36 11.75 14.79
CA VAL A 210 -9.06 10.67 15.73
C VAL A 210 -10.33 10.35 16.51
N GLU A 211 -10.80 9.11 16.38
CA GLU A 211 -12.06 8.64 16.94
C GLU A 211 -11.85 7.89 18.26
N GLU A 212 -10.87 6.98 18.31
CA GLU A 212 -10.58 6.17 19.49
C GLU A 212 -9.07 5.99 19.63
N ILE A 213 -8.56 6.12 20.87
CA ILE A 213 -7.16 5.87 21.21
C ILE A 213 -7.07 4.58 22.04
N TYR A 214 -6.37 3.57 21.52
CA TYR A 214 -6.18 2.27 22.17
C TYR A 214 -4.91 2.21 23.03
N ASP A 215 -3.88 2.99 22.67
CA ASP A 215 -2.64 3.16 23.45
C ASP A 215 -2.23 4.64 23.48
N GLU A 216 -2.55 5.32 24.57
CA GLU A 216 -2.28 6.75 24.76
C GLU A 216 -0.77 7.08 24.71
N GLN A 217 0.09 6.20 25.25
CA GLN A 217 1.52 6.47 25.33
C GLN A 217 2.16 6.44 23.93
N ILE A 218 1.81 5.44 23.13
CA ILE A 218 2.30 5.31 21.76
C ILE A 218 1.63 6.35 20.85
N ALA A 219 0.32 6.60 20.99
CA ALA A 219 -0.38 7.64 20.23
C ALA A 219 0.29 9.01 20.42
N LYS A 220 0.64 9.37 21.67
CA LYS A 220 1.34 10.62 21.98
C LYS A 220 2.71 10.71 21.31
N ARG A 221 3.47 9.61 21.25
CA ARG A 221 4.75 9.53 20.52
C ARG A 221 4.55 9.69 19.00
N MET A 222 3.41 9.26 18.49
CA MET A 222 3.02 9.41 17.09
C MET A 222 2.42 10.78 16.76
N GLY A 223 2.34 11.70 17.73
CA GLY A 223 1.79 13.05 17.52
C GLY A 223 0.28 13.16 17.71
N VAL A 224 -0.37 12.15 18.29
CA VAL A 224 -1.80 12.17 18.66
C VAL A 224 -1.95 12.30 20.16
N VAL A 225 -2.52 13.41 20.63
CA VAL A 225 -2.59 13.70 22.07
C VAL A 225 -3.99 13.57 22.68
N GLN A 226 -5.02 13.52 21.84
CA GLN A 226 -6.43 13.43 22.27
C GLN A 226 -7.34 12.94 21.14
N GLU A 227 -8.46 12.35 21.52
CA GLU A 227 -9.59 12.12 20.60
C GLU A 227 -10.14 13.46 20.10
N GLY A 228 -10.67 13.48 18.88
CA GLY A 228 -11.10 14.71 18.22
C GLY A 228 -9.97 15.49 17.55
N GLN A 229 -8.70 15.08 17.69
CA GLN A 229 -7.58 15.65 16.91
C GLN A 229 -7.82 15.40 15.41
N VAL A 230 -7.48 16.39 14.59
CA VAL A 230 -7.58 16.32 13.13
C VAL A 230 -6.28 15.85 12.53
N ASP A 231 -6.35 14.87 11.64
CA ASP A 231 -5.23 14.29 10.93
C ASP A 231 -5.48 14.32 9.41
N LEU A 232 -4.47 13.98 8.62
CA LEU A 232 -4.55 13.94 7.16
C LEU A 232 -3.95 12.63 6.62
N MET A 233 -4.72 11.91 5.81
CA MET A 233 -4.23 10.73 5.08
C MET A 233 -4.15 10.99 3.57
N ILE A 234 -3.05 10.58 2.94
CA ILE A 234 -2.84 10.64 1.49
C ILE A 234 -2.56 9.23 0.97
N HIS A 235 -3.41 8.70 0.10
CA HIS A 235 -3.25 7.40 -0.56
C HIS A 235 -3.04 7.57 -2.06
N THR A 236 -1.84 7.25 -2.54
CA THR A 236 -1.52 7.16 -3.98
C THR A 236 -0.26 6.33 -4.22
N GLY A 237 0.09 6.14 -5.49
CA GLY A 237 1.26 5.37 -5.92
C GLY A 237 2.06 6.02 -7.04
N SER A 238 2.63 5.16 -7.86
CA SER A 238 3.52 5.48 -8.98
C SER A 238 2.80 5.93 -10.25
N ARG A 239 1.47 6.04 -10.21
CA ARG A 239 0.66 6.49 -11.34
C ARG A 239 0.86 5.61 -12.58
N GLY A 240 0.75 6.20 -13.77
CA GLY A 240 0.98 5.52 -15.04
C GLY A 240 2.42 5.05 -15.23
N PHE A 241 3.39 5.63 -14.50
CA PHE A 241 4.80 5.28 -14.58
C PHE A 241 5.04 3.84 -14.14
N GLY A 242 4.69 3.50 -12.89
CA GLY A 242 4.86 2.13 -12.39
C GLY A 242 3.88 1.14 -13.03
N HIS A 243 2.66 1.56 -13.37
CA HIS A 243 1.75 0.71 -14.14
C HIS A 243 2.38 0.26 -15.47
N GLN A 244 3.04 1.18 -16.18
CA GLN A 244 3.69 0.84 -17.43
C GLN A 244 4.90 -0.05 -17.22
N ILE A 245 5.73 0.20 -16.19
CA ILE A 245 6.83 -0.70 -15.81
C ILE A 245 6.30 -2.12 -15.57
N CYS A 246 5.28 -2.29 -14.71
CA CYS A 246 4.69 -3.61 -14.47
C CYS A 246 4.18 -4.24 -15.78
N THR A 247 3.50 -3.47 -16.64
CA THR A 247 3.00 -3.95 -17.94
C THR A 247 4.12 -4.45 -18.85
N ASP A 248 5.20 -3.68 -18.97
CA ASP A 248 6.34 -3.98 -19.84
C ASP A 248 6.98 -5.32 -19.44
N TYR A 249 7.17 -5.53 -18.14
CA TYR A 249 7.79 -6.76 -17.64
C TYR A 249 6.82 -7.93 -17.64
N VAL A 250 5.62 -7.79 -17.08
CA VAL A 250 4.69 -8.92 -16.86
C VAL A 250 4.07 -9.44 -18.15
N LYS A 251 3.75 -8.58 -19.12
CA LYS A 251 3.08 -9.00 -20.37
C LYS A 251 4.05 -9.37 -21.47
N HIS A 252 5.22 -8.74 -21.52
CA HIS A 252 6.09 -8.82 -22.70
C HIS A 252 7.43 -9.53 -22.42
N ARG A 253 8.05 -9.30 -21.26
CA ARG A 253 9.37 -9.83 -20.93
C ARG A 253 9.31 -11.17 -20.19
N PHE A 254 8.55 -11.23 -19.10
CA PHE A 254 8.59 -12.35 -18.17
C PHE A 254 7.94 -13.64 -18.65
N PRO A 255 6.93 -13.65 -19.53
CA PRO A 255 6.48 -14.89 -20.16
C PRO A 255 7.58 -15.57 -20.98
N ARG A 256 8.45 -14.78 -21.62
CA ARG A 256 9.62 -15.30 -22.35
C ARG A 256 10.73 -15.72 -21.40
N ALA A 257 10.97 -14.94 -20.34
CA ALA A 257 11.94 -15.28 -19.30
C ALA A 257 11.57 -16.60 -18.60
N ALA A 258 10.32 -16.78 -18.20
CA ALA A 258 9.86 -18.03 -17.58
C ALA A 258 10.14 -19.24 -18.49
N LYS A 259 9.88 -19.14 -19.79
CA LYS A 259 10.23 -20.19 -20.76
C LYS A 259 11.76 -20.39 -20.87
N LYS A 260 12.54 -19.32 -20.95
CA LYS A 260 14.02 -19.33 -21.02
C LYS A 260 14.64 -20.03 -19.80
N TYR A 261 14.08 -19.81 -18.61
CA TYR A 261 14.59 -20.35 -17.35
C TYR A 261 13.87 -21.64 -16.90
N GLY A 262 13.01 -22.22 -17.74
CA GLY A 262 12.32 -23.48 -17.43
C GLY A 262 11.33 -23.41 -16.27
N ILE A 263 10.76 -22.22 -16.00
CA ILE A 263 9.79 -22.02 -14.92
C ILE A 263 8.39 -22.34 -15.44
N GLU A 264 7.76 -23.37 -14.87
CA GLU A 264 6.38 -23.72 -15.18
C GLU A 264 5.40 -22.79 -14.45
N LEU A 265 4.61 -22.04 -15.22
CA LEU A 265 3.62 -21.10 -14.68
C LEU A 265 2.24 -21.76 -14.57
N ARG A 266 1.72 -21.86 -13.35
CA ARG A 266 0.35 -22.38 -13.10
C ARG A 266 -0.74 -21.44 -13.59
N ASP A 267 -0.41 -20.16 -13.70
CA ASP A 267 -1.22 -19.14 -14.34
C ASP A 267 -0.28 -18.20 -15.12
N LYS A 268 -0.68 -17.76 -16.32
CA LYS A 268 0.11 -16.81 -17.12
C LYS A 268 0.37 -15.49 -16.37
N GLN A 269 -0.51 -15.13 -15.44
CA GLN A 269 -0.40 -13.95 -14.60
C GLN A 269 0.69 -14.08 -13.52
N LEU A 270 1.23 -15.28 -13.26
CA LEU A 270 2.38 -15.53 -12.38
C LEU A 270 3.73 -15.35 -13.08
N ALA A 271 3.77 -14.69 -14.24
CA ALA A 271 5.00 -14.45 -14.97
C ALA A 271 6.11 -13.89 -14.05
N CYS A 272 7.27 -14.55 -14.09
CA CYS A 272 8.40 -14.30 -13.20
C CYS A 272 9.73 -14.63 -13.89
N ALA A 273 10.83 -14.24 -13.26
CA ALA A 273 12.19 -14.63 -13.61
C ALA A 273 12.99 -14.90 -12.32
N PRO A 274 14.06 -15.72 -12.35
CA PRO A 274 14.96 -15.85 -11.21
C PRO A 274 15.52 -14.47 -10.83
N PHE A 275 15.57 -14.15 -9.54
CA PHE A 275 15.93 -12.80 -9.07
C PHE A 275 17.33 -12.39 -9.54
N ASN A 276 18.31 -13.28 -9.43
CA ASN A 276 19.70 -13.04 -9.84
C ASN A 276 19.92 -13.11 -11.37
N SER A 277 18.89 -13.39 -12.16
CA SER A 277 19.00 -13.40 -13.62
C SER A 277 19.02 -11.97 -14.21
N GLU A 278 19.52 -11.83 -15.44
CA GLU A 278 19.49 -10.55 -16.17
C GLU A 278 18.07 -9.95 -16.25
N ASP A 279 17.07 -10.80 -16.52
CA ASP A 279 15.67 -10.39 -16.61
C ASP A 279 15.10 -9.98 -15.24
N GLY A 280 15.45 -10.73 -14.18
CA GLY A 280 15.07 -10.43 -12.80
C GLY A 280 15.67 -9.12 -12.29
N GLN A 281 16.98 -8.95 -12.46
CA GLN A 281 17.68 -7.73 -12.05
C GLN A 281 17.25 -6.51 -12.85
N ALA A 282 16.98 -6.64 -14.15
CA ALA A 282 16.45 -5.54 -14.95
C ALA A 282 15.09 -5.07 -14.41
N TYR A 283 14.19 -6.02 -14.07
CA TYR A 283 12.91 -5.65 -13.45
C TYR A 283 13.11 -5.03 -12.07
N TYR A 284 13.98 -5.59 -11.22
CA TYR A 284 14.21 -5.08 -9.87
C TYR A 284 14.68 -3.63 -9.90
N LYS A 285 15.63 -3.28 -10.78
CA LYS A 285 16.09 -1.90 -10.92
C LYS A 285 15.00 -0.96 -11.47
N ALA A 286 14.16 -1.43 -12.40
CA ALA A 286 13.02 -0.65 -12.91
C ALA A 286 11.90 -0.51 -11.86
N LEU A 287 11.67 -1.54 -11.05
CA LEU A 287 10.77 -1.53 -9.91
C LEU A 287 11.20 -0.45 -8.92
N ASN A 288 12.49 -0.37 -8.60
CA ASN A 288 13.04 0.63 -7.69
C ASN A 288 12.86 2.05 -8.23
N CYS A 289 12.94 2.26 -9.56
CA CYS A 289 12.53 3.53 -10.16
C CYS A 289 11.05 3.86 -9.91
N GLY A 290 10.15 2.87 -10.04
CA GLY A 290 8.73 3.05 -9.74
C GLY A 290 8.47 3.35 -8.26
N ILE A 291 9.25 2.73 -7.37
CA ILE A 291 9.21 3.00 -5.92
C ILE A 291 9.59 4.46 -5.66
N ASN A 292 10.72 4.92 -6.17
CA ASN A 292 11.20 6.29 -5.97
C ASN A 292 10.22 7.33 -6.55
N TYR A 293 9.71 7.10 -7.75
CA TYR A 293 8.71 7.97 -8.35
C TYR A 293 7.47 8.13 -7.45
N ALA A 294 6.95 7.05 -6.85
CA ALA A 294 5.80 7.13 -5.96
C ALA A 294 6.11 7.88 -4.64
N PHE A 295 7.32 7.72 -4.10
CA PHE A 295 7.77 8.50 -2.94
C PHE A 295 7.83 10.00 -3.25
N ALA A 296 8.39 10.38 -4.41
CA ALA A 296 8.37 11.76 -4.88
C ALA A 296 6.94 12.29 -5.06
N ASN A 297 6.06 11.49 -5.66
CA ASN A 297 4.66 11.86 -5.90
C ASN A 297 3.95 12.20 -4.58
N ARG A 298 4.05 11.32 -3.57
CA ARG A 298 3.46 11.58 -2.24
C ARG A 298 4.09 12.78 -1.54
N GLN A 299 5.40 13.02 -1.72
CA GLN A 299 6.09 14.18 -1.16
C GLN A 299 5.57 15.50 -1.72
N ILE A 300 5.35 15.56 -3.03
CA ILE A 300 4.81 16.74 -3.71
C ILE A 300 3.35 16.98 -3.30
N LEU A 301 2.53 15.93 -3.29
CA LEU A 301 1.13 16.03 -2.87
C LEU A 301 1.01 16.51 -1.42
N MET A 302 1.87 16.00 -0.53
CA MET A 302 1.92 16.41 0.87
C MET A 302 2.29 17.89 1.02
N HIS A 303 3.22 18.40 0.20
CA HIS A 303 3.55 19.82 0.17
C HIS A 303 2.32 20.67 -0.21
N PHE A 304 1.63 20.31 -1.29
CA PHE A 304 0.44 21.04 -1.74
C PHE A 304 -0.74 20.91 -0.77
N ALA A 305 -0.89 19.76 -0.11
CA ALA A 305 -1.91 19.57 0.93
C ALA A 305 -1.66 20.49 2.13
N ARG A 306 -0.40 20.58 2.60
CA ARG A 306 -0.01 21.55 3.64
C ARG A 306 -0.29 22.99 3.21
N LYS A 307 -0.05 23.34 1.94
CA LYS A 307 -0.38 24.66 1.40
C LYS A 307 -1.88 24.93 1.44
N ALA A 308 -2.70 24.01 0.90
CA ALA A 308 -4.15 24.10 0.89
C ALA A 308 -4.75 24.25 2.30
N LEU A 309 -4.23 23.48 3.27
CA LEU A 309 -4.70 23.51 4.65
C LEU A 309 -4.31 24.81 5.37
N ARG A 310 -3.10 25.34 5.15
CA ARG A 310 -2.71 26.63 5.75
C ARG A 310 -3.52 27.80 5.21
N GLU A 311 -3.84 27.80 3.91
CA GLU A 311 -4.63 28.87 3.30
C GLU A 311 -6.10 28.85 3.77
N THR A 312 -6.64 27.67 4.09
CA THR A 312 -8.04 27.51 4.53
C THR A 312 -8.18 27.60 6.06
N LEU A 313 -7.33 26.90 6.80
CA LEU A 313 -7.43 26.76 8.27
C LEU A 313 -6.66 27.85 9.02
N GLY A 314 -5.63 28.43 8.41
CA GLY A 314 -4.79 29.49 8.99
C GLY A 314 -3.31 29.12 9.05
N SER A 315 -2.44 30.11 9.23
CA SER A 315 -0.97 29.91 9.23
C SER A 315 -0.46 29.03 10.37
N ASP A 316 -1.21 28.95 11.47
CA ASP A 316 -0.85 28.14 12.64
C ASP A 316 -1.24 26.67 12.53
N ALA A 317 -1.92 26.29 11.44
CA ALA A 317 -2.22 24.90 11.12
C ALA A 317 -0.94 24.15 10.72
N LYS A 318 -0.49 23.24 11.59
CA LYS A 318 0.70 22.41 11.38
C LYS A 318 0.27 20.98 11.11
N PHE A 319 0.83 20.39 10.07
CA PHE A 319 0.64 18.98 9.73
C PHE A 319 2.02 18.34 9.55
N ASP A 320 2.41 17.51 10.51
CA ASP A 320 3.71 16.85 10.54
C ASP A 320 3.55 15.37 10.16
N LEU A 321 4.52 14.83 9.44
CA LEU A 321 4.43 13.45 8.94
C LEU A 321 4.64 12.48 10.11
N LEU A 322 3.62 11.67 10.42
CA LEU A 322 3.75 10.55 11.35
C LEU A 322 4.55 9.43 10.67
N TYR A 323 4.04 8.94 9.54
CA TYR A 323 4.74 7.94 8.76
C TYR A 323 4.25 7.87 7.31
N GLY A 324 5.07 7.32 6.42
CA GLY A 324 4.72 6.97 5.06
C GLY A 324 5.14 5.56 4.71
N VAL A 325 4.20 4.71 4.32
CA VAL A 325 4.45 3.28 4.07
C VAL A 325 3.82 2.80 2.77
N CYS A 326 4.45 1.82 2.14
CA CYS A 326 4.03 1.22 0.88
C CYS A 326 3.32 -0.12 1.07
N HIS A 327 2.49 -0.51 0.10
CA HIS A 327 1.81 -1.81 0.12
C HIS A 327 1.86 -2.61 -1.18
N ASN A 328 2.60 -2.15 -2.20
CA ASN A 328 2.82 -2.84 -3.46
C ASN A 328 4.31 -2.79 -3.83
N THR A 329 5.12 -3.73 -3.32
CA THR A 329 6.59 -3.74 -3.52
C THR A 329 7.16 -5.14 -3.56
N ALA A 330 8.39 -5.27 -4.05
CA ALA A 330 9.26 -6.40 -3.73
C ALA A 330 10.58 -5.84 -3.19
N LYS A 331 11.01 -6.29 -2.01
CA LYS A 331 12.21 -5.77 -1.35
C LYS A 331 13.13 -6.91 -0.92
N LEU A 332 14.43 -6.67 -1.02
CA LEU A 332 15.45 -7.55 -0.50
C LEU A 332 15.64 -7.26 0.99
N GLU A 333 15.33 -8.23 1.84
CA GLU A 333 15.25 -8.04 3.29
C GLU A 333 15.89 -9.21 4.04
N GLU A 334 16.57 -8.90 5.16
CA GLU A 334 17.09 -9.91 6.07
C GLU A 334 15.98 -10.45 6.98
N HIS A 335 15.78 -11.77 6.96
CA HIS A 335 14.81 -12.50 7.79
C HIS A 335 15.43 -13.79 8.36
N THR A 336 15.04 -14.17 9.57
CA THR A 336 15.47 -15.44 10.17
C THR A 336 14.46 -16.54 9.86
N VAL A 337 14.92 -17.60 9.22
CA VAL A 337 14.12 -18.77 8.85
C VAL A 337 14.80 -20.01 9.43
N ASP A 338 14.07 -20.76 10.26
CA ASP A 338 14.57 -21.95 10.95
C ASP A 338 15.89 -21.71 11.71
N GLY A 339 16.00 -20.54 12.34
CA GLY A 339 17.18 -20.11 13.10
C GLY A 339 18.34 -19.56 12.25
N VAL A 340 18.20 -19.54 10.91
CA VAL A 340 19.23 -19.05 9.99
C VAL A 340 18.80 -17.71 9.39
N THR A 341 19.65 -16.69 9.49
CA THR A 341 19.42 -15.42 8.80
C THR A 341 19.67 -15.58 7.30
N LYS A 342 18.68 -15.19 6.50
CA LYS A 342 18.70 -15.21 5.05
C LYS A 342 18.32 -13.86 4.49
N GLU A 343 18.88 -13.53 3.34
CA GLU A 343 18.41 -12.40 2.54
C GLU A 343 17.33 -12.90 1.57
N LEU A 344 16.12 -12.35 1.67
CA LEU A 344 14.95 -12.80 0.92
C LEU A 344 14.34 -11.66 0.11
N VAL A 345 13.86 -11.97 -1.09
CA VAL A 345 13.04 -11.05 -1.88
C VAL A 345 11.59 -11.22 -1.45
N VAL A 346 11.08 -10.26 -0.67
CA VAL A 346 9.74 -10.27 -0.11
C VAL A 346 8.80 -9.48 -1.02
N HIS A 347 7.90 -10.18 -1.70
CA HIS A 347 6.79 -9.63 -2.46
C HIS A 347 5.64 -9.29 -1.52
N ARG A 348 5.17 -8.05 -1.59
CA ARG A 348 3.96 -7.57 -0.90
C ARG A 348 3.04 -6.90 -1.91
N LYS A 349 1.81 -7.39 -2.01
CA LYS A 349 0.78 -6.82 -2.89
C LYS A 349 -0.51 -6.63 -2.13
N GLY A 350 -0.90 -5.37 -1.94
CA GLY A 350 -1.86 -5.01 -0.91
C GLY A 350 -1.45 -5.57 0.44
N ALA A 351 -0.17 -5.44 0.79
CA ALA A 351 0.33 -5.83 2.09
C ALA A 351 1.45 -4.85 2.45
N THR A 352 1.45 -4.37 3.68
CA THR A 352 2.36 -3.33 4.14
C THR A 352 3.56 -3.96 4.82
N ARG A 353 4.73 -3.31 4.82
CA ARG A 353 5.80 -3.68 5.76
C ARG A 353 5.32 -3.36 7.18
N GLY A 354 5.40 -4.31 8.09
CA GLY A 354 5.02 -4.20 9.50
C GLY A 354 6.13 -4.74 10.39
N PHE A 355 7.31 -4.13 10.31
CA PHE A 355 8.47 -4.56 11.10
C PHE A 355 8.24 -4.39 12.60
N GLY A 356 8.63 -5.40 13.37
CA GLY A 356 8.59 -5.36 14.83
C GLY A 356 9.68 -4.47 15.44
N PRO A 357 9.69 -4.37 16.78
CA PRO A 357 10.72 -3.64 17.54
C PRO A 357 12.16 -4.05 17.20
N GLY A 358 13.09 -3.10 17.32
CA GLY A 358 14.53 -3.31 17.19
C GLY A 358 15.09 -3.28 15.77
N ARG A 359 14.24 -3.30 14.72
CA ARG A 359 14.69 -3.27 13.32
C ARG A 359 15.37 -1.95 12.97
N LYS A 360 16.58 -2.03 12.39
CA LYS A 360 17.41 -0.86 12.02
C LYS A 360 16.72 0.06 11.01
N GLU A 361 15.84 -0.51 10.18
CA GLU A 361 15.10 0.18 9.13
C GLU A 361 13.91 0.99 9.66
N VAL A 362 13.53 0.79 10.94
CA VAL A 362 12.49 1.58 11.61
C VAL A 362 13.11 2.88 12.14
N PRO A 363 12.43 4.03 11.97
CA PRO A 363 12.88 5.31 12.53
C PRO A 363 13.23 5.21 14.01
N GLU A 364 14.26 5.94 14.43
CA GLU A 364 14.81 5.84 15.79
C GLU A 364 13.77 6.07 16.89
N ASP A 365 12.86 7.00 16.67
CA ASP A 365 11.77 7.38 17.56
C ASP A 365 10.61 6.37 17.60
N PHE A 366 10.59 5.36 16.71
CA PHE A 366 9.64 4.23 16.74
C PHE A 366 10.33 2.87 16.90
N ARG A 367 11.66 2.81 16.93
CA ARG A 367 12.41 1.55 16.83
C ARG A 367 12.09 0.59 17.97
N ASP A 368 11.92 1.07 19.18
CA ASP A 368 11.60 0.26 20.37
C ASP A 368 10.14 -0.22 20.41
N ILE A 369 9.22 0.43 19.70
CA ILE A 369 7.80 0.05 19.66
C ILE A 369 7.43 -0.76 18.41
N GLY A 370 8.22 -0.67 17.34
CA GLY A 370 7.92 -1.26 16.04
C GLY A 370 7.44 -0.23 15.02
N GLN A 371 7.42 -0.64 13.76
CA GLN A 371 7.10 0.26 12.65
C GLN A 371 5.62 0.66 12.67
N PRO A 372 5.28 1.95 12.46
CA PRO A 372 3.92 2.34 12.16
C PRO A 372 3.40 1.61 10.90
N VAL A 373 2.18 1.09 11.01
CA VAL A 373 1.43 0.46 9.92
C VAL A 373 0.16 1.27 9.73
N LEU A 374 -0.03 1.77 8.51
CA LEU A 374 -1.15 2.63 8.15
C LEU A 374 -2.14 1.81 7.33
N VAL A 375 -3.34 1.60 7.87
CA VAL A 375 -4.40 0.80 7.23
C VAL A 375 -5.52 1.72 6.82
N GLY A 376 -5.64 1.96 5.51
CA GLY A 376 -6.74 2.74 4.95
C GLY A 376 -8.02 1.89 4.90
N GLY A 377 -9.12 2.38 5.48
CA GLY A 377 -10.40 1.70 5.37
C GLY A 377 -11.12 2.05 4.07
N THR A 378 -12.29 2.66 4.21
CA THR A 378 -13.08 3.19 3.10
C THR A 378 -13.30 4.68 3.33
N MET A 379 -13.75 5.37 2.28
CA MET A 379 -14.12 6.79 2.38
C MET A 379 -15.23 7.10 3.41
N GLN A 380 -15.81 6.08 4.07
CA GLN A 380 -16.83 6.20 5.12
C GLN A 380 -16.40 5.69 6.49
N THR A 381 -15.37 4.85 6.57
CA THR A 381 -14.97 4.16 7.82
C THR A 381 -13.65 4.67 8.37
N GLY A 382 -12.91 5.45 7.59
CA GLY A 382 -11.62 6.02 7.99
C GLY A 382 -10.54 4.97 8.12
N SER A 383 -9.55 5.27 8.95
CA SER A 383 -8.28 4.56 8.95
C SER A 383 -7.95 3.97 10.32
N ARG A 384 -7.02 3.02 10.34
CA ARG A 384 -6.49 2.40 11.56
C ARG A 384 -4.98 2.51 11.57
N ILE A 385 -4.43 3.05 12.65
CA ILE A 385 -3.00 3.20 12.84
C ILE A 385 -2.54 2.15 13.84
N LEU A 386 -1.62 1.31 13.37
CA LEU A 386 -1.13 0.13 14.08
C LEU A 386 0.40 0.18 14.19
N ILE A 387 0.97 -0.78 14.90
CA ILE A 387 2.42 -1.06 14.88
C ILE A 387 2.69 -2.53 14.52
N GLY A 388 3.81 -2.78 13.84
CA GLY A 388 4.35 -4.12 13.61
C GLY A 388 4.89 -4.77 14.89
N THR A 389 4.97 -6.10 14.92
CA THR A 389 5.30 -6.88 16.12
C THR A 389 6.39 -7.94 15.86
N ASP A 390 6.87 -8.61 16.91
CA ASP A 390 7.75 -9.77 16.72
C ASP A 390 7.05 -10.94 16.01
N THR A 391 5.73 -11.08 16.19
CA THR A 391 4.96 -12.12 15.50
C THR A 391 4.89 -11.83 14.00
N SER A 392 4.73 -10.58 13.57
CA SER A 392 4.79 -10.28 12.13
C SER A 392 6.14 -10.66 11.53
N MET A 393 7.25 -10.40 12.25
CA MET A 393 8.59 -10.79 11.84
C MET A 393 8.73 -12.30 11.66
N LYS A 394 8.19 -13.10 12.59
CA LYS A 394 8.31 -14.56 12.59
C LYS A 394 7.37 -15.24 11.60
N GLU A 395 6.13 -14.79 11.52
CA GLU A 395 5.05 -15.50 10.81
C GLU A 395 4.87 -15.05 9.36
N VAL A 396 5.10 -13.77 9.08
CA VAL A 396 4.75 -13.14 7.79
C VAL A 396 5.84 -12.23 7.23
N PHE A 397 7.10 -12.50 7.55
CA PHE A 397 8.25 -11.74 7.05
C PHE A 397 8.12 -10.23 7.31
N GLY A 398 7.71 -9.87 8.53
CA GLY A 398 7.54 -8.49 8.94
C GLY A 398 6.53 -7.74 8.07
N SER A 399 5.40 -8.37 7.74
CA SER A 399 4.33 -7.80 6.92
C SER A 399 3.04 -7.60 7.72
N ALA A 400 2.17 -6.73 7.23
CA ALA A 400 0.88 -6.42 7.84
C ALA A 400 -0.19 -6.11 6.77
N VAL A 401 -1.44 -6.03 7.20
CA VAL A 401 -2.58 -5.63 6.37
C VAL A 401 -2.39 -4.21 5.80
N HIS A 402 -3.09 -3.89 4.70
CA HIS A 402 -2.99 -2.58 4.05
C HIS A 402 -4.32 -1.80 4.00
N GLY A 403 -5.44 -2.51 4.08
CA GLY A 403 -6.76 -1.90 4.04
C GLY A 403 -7.87 -2.93 4.19
N ALA A 404 -9.12 -2.55 3.90
CA ALA A 404 -10.26 -3.45 4.08
C ALA A 404 -10.29 -4.63 3.08
N GLY A 405 -9.74 -4.45 1.87
CA GLY A 405 -9.86 -5.44 0.79
C GLY A 405 -11.26 -5.48 0.15
N ARG A 406 -11.33 -5.72 -1.16
CA ARG A 406 -12.60 -5.67 -1.91
C ARG A 406 -13.37 -6.98 -1.79
N THR A 407 -14.70 -6.87 -1.72
CA THR A 407 -15.65 -8.00 -1.80
C THR A 407 -16.37 -8.08 -3.14
N MET A 408 -16.19 -7.07 -4.00
CA MET A 408 -16.75 -7.06 -5.35
C MET A 408 -15.89 -6.25 -6.34
N SER A 409 -16.02 -6.60 -7.61
CA SER A 409 -15.38 -5.86 -8.71
C SER A 409 -15.92 -4.43 -8.82
N ARG A 410 -15.12 -3.52 -9.39
CA ARG A 410 -15.54 -2.13 -9.67
C ARG A 410 -16.77 -2.08 -10.57
N THR A 411 -16.83 -2.98 -11.56
CA THR A 411 -17.99 -3.12 -12.45
C THR A 411 -19.24 -3.51 -11.67
N SER A 412 -19.15 -4.52 -10.80
CA SER A 412 -20.27 -4.95 -9.96
C SER A 412 -20.74 -3.83 -9.01
N ALA A 413 -19.79 -3.11 -8.40
CA ALA A 413 -20.11 -1.98 -7.52
C ALA A 413 -20.88 -0.87 -8.26
N LYS A 414 -20.50 -0.52 -9.50
CA LYS A 414 -21.23 0.46 -10.33
C LYS A 414 -22.63 0.04 -10.74
N HIS A 415 -22.89 -1.26 -10.83
CA HIS A 415 -24.24 -1.76 -11.08
C HIS A 415 -25.11 -1.73 -9.83
N LYS A 416 -24.50 -1.84 -8.65
CA LYS A 416 -25.20 -1.91 -7.36
C LYS A 416 -25.43 -0.54 -6.71
N TYR A 417 -24.49 0.39 -6.88
CA TYR A 417 -24.51 1.71 -6.23
C TYR A 417 -24.54 2.84 -7.26
N TRP A 418 -25.20 3.94 -6.90
CA TRP A 418 -25.16 5.18 -7.66
C TRP A 418 -24.33 6.24 -6.92
N GLY A 419 -23.42 6.91 -7.64
CA GLY A 419 -22.41 7.78 -7.03
C GLY A 419 -23.00 8.99 -6.29
N GLY A 420 -24.11 9.55 -6.78
CA GLY A 420 -24.77 10.67 -6.11
C GLY A 420 -25.46 10.27 -4.80
N ASP A 421 -26.07 9.07 -4.73
CA ASP A 421 -26.68 8.55 -3.50
C ASP A 421 -25.60 8.31 -2.43
N VAL A 422 -24.44 7.79 -2.86
CA VAL A 422 -23.30 7.59 -1.98
C VAL A 422 -22.80 8.94 -1.45
N LYS A 423 -22.69 9.95 -2.32
CA LYS A 423 -22.30 11.33 -1.96
C LYS A 423 -23.29 11.96 -0.96
N GLU A 424 -24.59 11.87 -1.21
CA GLU A 424 -25.62 12.41 -0.32
C GLU A 424 -25.62 11.74 1.05
N ARG A 425 -25.54 10.40 1.08
CA ARG A 425 -25.47 9.64 2.34
C ARG A 425 -24.25 10.00 3.18
N MET A 426 -23.11 10.23 2.54
CA MET A 426 -21.90 10.65 3.23
C MET A 426 -22.03 12.05 3.79
N ARG A 427 -22.57 12.99 3.00
CA ARG A 427 -22.82 14.36 3.45
C ARG A 427 -23.82 14.43 4.60
N SER A 428 -24.88 13.62 4.57
CA SER A 428 -25.84 13.54 5.69
C SER A 428 -25.24 12.93 6.96
N SER A 429 -24.14 12.17 6.82
CA SER A 429 -23.34 11.64 7.93
C SER A 429 -22.19 12.58 8.35
N GLY A 430 -22.15 13.81 7.84
CA GLY A 430 -21.14 14.82 8.19
C GLY A 430 -19.82 14.71 7.43
N ILE A 431 -19.75 13.91 6.36
CA ILE A 431 -18.53 13.73 5.55
C ILE A 431 -18.65 14.54 4.26
N MET A 432 -17.81 15.58 4.11
CA MET A 432 -17.72 16.36 2.90
C MET A 432 -16.92 15.61 1.84
N VAL A 433 -17.61 15.01 0.87
CA VAL A 433 -16.98 14.19 -0.17
C VAL A 433 -17.20 14.75 -1.58
N ASP A 434 -16.16 14.64 -2.41
CA ASP A 434 -16.26 14.78 -3.86
C ASP A 434 -15.26 13.87 -4.59
N SER A 435 -15.42 13.73 -5.90
CA SER A 435 -14.55 12.90 -6.74
C SER A 435 -14.31 13.54 -8.10
N ALA A 436 -13.14 13.30 -8.70
CA ALA A 436 -12.85 13.73 -10.06
C ALA A 436 -13.80 13.08 -11.10
N ASN A 437 -14.31 11.88 -10.83
CA ASN A 437 -15.34 11.23 -11.62
C ASN A 437 -16.43 10.65 -10.70
N PRO A 438 -17.71 11.05 -10.85
CA PRO A 438 -18.81 10.56 -10.01
C PRO A 438 -18.94 9.04 -9.94
N ALA A 439 -18.54 8.32 -11.00
CA ALA A 439 -18.56 6.86 -11.02
C ALA A 439 -17.62 6.23 -9.96
N VAL A 440 -16.56 6.94 -9.57
CA VAL A 440 -15.59 6.46 -8.57
C VAL A 440 -16.26 6.31 -7.20
N LEU A 441 -17.19 7.21 -6.83
CA LEU A 441 -17.93 7.07 -5.57
C LEU A 441 -18.76 5.78 -5.52
N ALA A 442 -19.30 5.35 -6.66
CA ALA A 442 -20.00 4.06 -6.75
C ALA A 442 -19.02 2.87 -6.71
N GLU A 443 -17.88 2.96 -7.41
CA GLU A 443 -16.85 1.92 -7.43
C GLU A 443 -16.23 1.64 -6.06
N GLU A 444 -16.18 2.69 -5.23
CA GLU A 444 -15.46 2.75 -3.97
C GLU A 444 -16.39 2.82 -2.73
N ALA A 445 -17.69 2.55 -2.92
CA ALA A 445 -18.69 2.53 -1.84
C ALA A 445 -18.33 1.52 -0.73
N LYS A 446 -18.67 1.83 0.53
CA LYS A 446 -18.35 0.98 1.71
C LYS A 446 -18.73 -0.48 1.52
N GLY A 447 -19.92 -0.76 1.00
CA GLY A 447 -20.38 -2.13 0.78
C GLY A 447 -19.71 -2.87 -0.39
N ALA A 448 -18.68 -2.30 -1.02
CA ALA A 448 -17.79 -2.98 -1.97
C ALA A 448 -16.50 -3.52 -1.32
N TYR A 449 -16.32 -3.27 -0.02
CA TYR A 449 -15.18 -3.65 0.79
C TYR A 449 -15.60 -4.60 1.91
N LYS A 450 -14.64 -5.31 2.50
CA LYS A 450 -14.84 -5.99 3.79
C LYS A 450 -14.96 -4.92 4.89
N ASP A 451 -15.29 -5.36 6.10
CA ASP A 451 -15.16 -4.49 7.26
C ASP A 451 -13.68 -4.32 7.63
N VAL A 452 -13.22 -3.07 7.73
CA VAL A 452 -11.82 -2.78 8.09
C VAL A 452 -11.53 -3.20 9.52
N ASP A 453 -12.52 -3.11 10.42
CA ASP A 453 -12.36 -3.50 11.81
C ASP A 453 -12.24 -5.02 11.94
N GLU A 454 -13.02 -5.80 11.19
CA GLU A 454 -12.88 -7.27 11.15
C GLU A 454 -11.49 -7.70 10.65
N VAL A 455 -10.95 -6.99 9.65
CA VAL A 455 -9.60 -7.23 9.10
C VAL A 455 -8.51 -6.91 10.13
N VAL A 456 -8.59 -5.75 10.79
CA VAL A 456 -7.59 -5.30 11.76
C VAL A 456 -7.66 -6.14 13.04
N ASP A 457 -8.86 -6.44 13.54
CA ASP A 457 -9.06 -7.30 14.71
C ASP A 457 -8.54 -8.72 14.45
N ALA A 458 -8.70 -9.24 13.23
CA ALA A 458 -8.08 -10.50 12.84
C ALA A 458 -6.55 -10.45 12.92
N ALA A 459 -5.93 -9.38 12.39
CA ALA A 459 -4.48 -9.20 12.44
C ALA A 459 -3.96 -9.05 13.88
N GLU A 460 -4.65 -8.29 14.73
CA GLU A 460 -4.30 -8.13 16.15
C GLU A 460 -4.50 -9.40 16.96
N LYS A 461 -5.59 -10.14 16.73
CA LYS A 461 -5.84 -11.41 17.41
C LYS A 461 -4.76 -12.47 17.16
N ILE A 462 -4.16 -12.44 15.97
CA ILE A 462 -3.01 -13.28 15.60
C ILE A 462 -1.71 -12.72 16.21
N GLY A 463 -1.71 -11.45 16.59
CA GLY A 463 -0.56 -10.73 17.10
C GLY A 463 0.33 -10.12 16.01
N LEU A 464 -0.11 -10.08 14.74
CA LEU A 464 0.68 -9.50 13.64
C LEU A 464 0.85 -7.98 13.79
N THR A 465 -0.14 -7.34 14.38
CA THR A 465 -0.17 -5.89 14.59
C THR A 465 -0.76 -5.58 15.95
N ARG A 466 -0.53 -4.38 16.47
CA ARG A 466 -1.22 -3.85 17.64
C ARG A 466 -1.89 -2.52 17.30
N LYS A 467 -3.15 -2.35 17.67
CA LYS A 467 -3.91 -1.10 17.45
C LYS A 467 -3.37 0.02 18.33
N ILE A 468 -3.19 1.21 17.76
CA ILE A 468 -2.77 2.42 18.49
C ILE A 468 -3.91 3.43 18.55
N PHE A 469 -4.47 3.81 17.40
CA PHE A 469 -5.65 4.66 17.32
C PHE A 469 -6.41 4.45 16.00
N SER A 470 -7.67 4.88 16.00
CA SER A 470 -8.55 4.87 14.83
C SER A 470 -8.94 6.29 14.45
N THR A 471 -9.31 6.47 13.19
CA THR A 471 -9.79 7.74 12.66
C THR A 471 -11.08 7.53 11.86
N ARG A 472 -11.84 8.62 11.69
CA ARG A 472 -12.97 8.72 10.77
C ARG A 472 -12.83 9.93 9.85
N PRO A 473 -13.25 9.85 8.58
CA PRO A 473 -13.07 10.95 7.65
C PRO A 473 -14.12 12.05 7.90
N VAL A 474 -13.73 13.29 7.63
CA VAL A 474 -14.64 14.46 7.60
C VAL A 474 -14.58 15.21 6.28
N VAL A 475 -13.47 15.11 5.55
CA VAL A 475 -13.34 15.57 4.16
C VAL A 475 -12.69 14.48 3.33
N VAL A 476 -13.26 14.18 2.17
CA VAL A 476 -12.73 13.18 1.24
C VAL A 476 -12.66 13.78 -0.17
N TRP A 477 -11.46 13.84 -0.73
CA TRP A 477 -11.27 14.12 -2.16
C TRP A 477 -10.70 12.89 -2.87
N LYS A 478 -11.51 12.34 -3.78
CA LYS A 478 -11.13 11.16 -4.58
C LYS A 478 -10.72 11.54 -6.00
N GLY A 479 -9.78 10.76 -6.51
CA GLY A 479 -9.34 10.86 -7.91
C GLY A 479 -10.14 10.05 -8.91
#